data_AF-A0A2E5VUK0-F1
#
_entry.id   AF-A0A2E5VUK0-F1
#
_cell.length_a   1.000
_cell.length_b   1.000
_cell.length_c   1.000
_cell.angle_alpha   90.00
_cell.angle_beta   90.00
_cell.angle_gamma   90.00
#
_symmetry.space_group_name_H-M   'P 1'
#
loop_
_entity.id
_entity.type
_entity.pdbx_description
1 polymer ?
#
loop_
_entity_poly.entity_id
_entity_poly.type
_entity_poly.pdbx_seq_one_letter_code
_entity_poly.pdbx_strand_id
1 'polypeptide(L)'
;MSERFHWSTGISRRGFLRGASLSLALPWLPSLSVRAASGKRVDVLDSKPPQRFACVYFSNGVEPVHWWAKGRGAEMKVGPGLEPLQPYSEDIVVVDGLFNAQAADNPSAHLGRMPNLLSGARVSSDQNDLRVGRTMDQVLAQRLGQQTVIPSLVLGVEPTELRLEDGISMIYGSCISWAKATRP
;
A
#
# COMPACT_ATOMS: atom_id res chain seq x y z
N MET A 1 -6.73 75.54 -26.58
CA MET A 1 -6.78 74.54 -25.49
C MET A 1 -6.81 73.14 -26.09
N SER A 2 -5.82 72.31 -25.82
CA SER A 2 -5.84 70.87 -26.16
C SER A 2 -5.28 70.15 -24.93
N GLU A 3 -6.16 69.54 -24.14
CA GLU A 3 -5.76 68.69 -23.02
C GLU A 3 -5.42 67.30 -23.56
N ARG A 4 -4.17 66.87 -23.36
CA ARG A 4 -3.75 65.49 -23.64
C ARG A 4 -3.96 64.66 -22.37
N PHE A 5 -4.93 63.75 -22.41
CA PHE A 5 -5.08 62.71 -21.40
C PHE A 5 -3.99 61.65 -21.60
N HIS A 6 -3.03 61.59 -20.67
CA HIS A 6 -2.04 60.52 -20.61
C HIS A 6 -2.62 59.33 -19.86
N TRP A 7 -3.06 58.30 -20.57
CA TRP A 7 -3.32 57.00 -19.94
C TRP A 7 -1.98 56.25 -19.83
N SER A 8 -1.61 55.88 -18.60
CA SER A 8 -0.43 55.03 -18.37
C SER A 8 -0.74 53.62 -18.88
N THR A 9 0.02 53.17 -19.88
CA THR A 9 0.03 51.82 -20.46
C THR A 9 0.71 50.76 -19.58
N GLY A 10 1.12 51.12 -18.35
CA GLY A 10 1.88 50.23 -17.47
C GLY A 10 1.01 49.24 -16.71
N ILE A 11 1.50 48.00 -16.56
CA ILE A 11 0.93 47.02 -15.62
C ILE A 11 0.88 47.65 -14.23
N SER A 12 -0.32 47.89 -13.71
CA SER A 12 -0.45 48.48 -12.38
C SER A 12 0.07 47.51 -11.31
N ARG A 13 0.79 48.04 -10.31
CA ARG A 13 1.26 47.27 -9.14
C ARG A 13 0.14 46.44 -8.51
N ARG A 14 -1.10 46.96 -8.48
CA ARG A 14 -2.29 46.27 -7.99
C ARG A 14 -2.68 45.08 -8.88
N GLY A 15 -2.58 45.23 -10.21
CA GLY A 15 -2.80 44.15 -11.16
C GLY A 15 -1.75 43.04 -11.01
N PHE A 16 -0.47 43.43 -10.91
CA PHE A 16 0.63 42.49 -10.67
C PHE A 16 0.45 41.70 -9.37
N LEU A 17 0.16 42.39 -8.25
CA LEU A 17 -0.02 41.74 -6.95
C LEU A 17 -1.23 40.81 -6.92
N ARG A 18 -2.36 41.20 -7.55
CA ARG A 18 -3.55 40.34 -7.65
C ARG A 18 -3.27 39.08 -8.48
N GLY A 19 -2.52 39.21 -9.58
CA GLY A 19 -2.10 38.07 -10.40
C GLY A 19 -1.17 37.13 -9.63
N ALA A 20 -0.12 37.67 -9.00
CA ALA A 20 0.85 36.90 -8.24
C ALA A 20 0.22 36.17 -7.05
N SER A 21 -0.73 36.79 -6.35
CA SER A 21 -1.45 36.14 -5.24
C SER A 21 -2.30 34.95 -5.69
N LEU A 22 -2.90 35.02 -6.89
CA LEU A 22 -3.66 33.89 -7.45
C LEU A 22 -2.73 32.74 -7.82
N SER A 23 -1.55 33.04 -8.39
CA SER A 23 -0.55 32.03 -8.75
C SER A 23 0.05 31.31 -7.53
N LEU A 24 0.17 31.99 -6.38
CA LEU A 24 0.65 31.38 -5.13
C LEU A 24 -0.47 30.65 -4.36
N ALA A 25 -1.72 31.08 -4.50
CA ALA A 25 -2.86 30.49 -3.82
C ALA A 25 -3.41 29.24 -4.55
N LEU A 26 -3.21 29.12 -5.87
CA LEU A 26 -3.59 27.91 -6.59
C LEU A 26 -2.58 26.79 -6.28
N PRO A 27 -3.04 25.63 -5.77
CA PRO A 27 -2.24 24.41 -5.81
C PRO A 27 -1.77 24.20 -7.24
N TRP A 28 -0.57 23.67 -7.44
CA TRP A 28 0.12 23.54 -8.74
C TRP A 28 -0.64 22.73 -9.82
N LEU A 29 -1.92 22.36 -9.61
CA LEU A 29 -2.76 21.55 -10.49
C LEU A 29 -1.95 20.47 -11.21
N PRO A 30 -1.13 19.66 -10.50
CA PRO A 30 -0.26 18.67 -11.13
C PRO A 30 -1.06 17.62 -11.91
N SER A 31 -2.35 17.49 -11.62
CA SER A 31 -3.30 16.65 -12.37
C SER A 31 -3.68 17.22 -13.75
N LEU A 32 -3.42 18.50 -14.02
CA LEU A 32 -3.61 19.10 -15.33
C LEU A 32 -2.32 18.96 -16.13
N SER A 33 -2.37 18.14 -17.18
CA SER A 33 -1.31 18.13 -18.19
C SER A 33 -1.20 19.52 -18.82
N VAL A 34 -0.09 20.22 -18.56
CA VAL A 34 0.19 21.51 -19.20
C VAL A 34 0.42 21.25 -20.68
N ARG A 35 -0.54 21.68 -21.52
CA ARG A 35 -0.34 21.71 -22.97
C ARG A 35 0.55 22.91 -23.29
N ALA A 36 1.67 22.69 -23.96
CA ALA A 36 2.45 23.81 -24.50
C ALA A 36 1.63 24.56 -25.56
N ALA A 37 1.97 25.83 -25.80
CA ALA A 37 1.38 26.67 -26.85
C ALA A 37 1.47 26.03 -28.27
N SER A 38 2.32 25.02 -28.46
CA SER A 38 2.43 24.23 -29.70
C SER A 38 1.43 23.07 -29.81
N GLY A 39 0.52 22.91 -28.84
CA GLY A 39 -0.46 21.81 -28.80
C GLY A 39 0.15 20.45 -28.42
N LYS A 40 1.47 20.36 -28.25
CA LYS A 40 2.13 19.15 -27.71
C LYS A 40 1.94 19.09 -26.19
N ARG A 41 1.58 17.90 -25.70
CA ARG A 41 1.68 17.58 -24.27
C ARG A 41 3.13 17.77 -23.86
N VAL A 42 3.38 18.65 -22.89
CA VAL A 42 4.64 18.63 -22.17
C VAL A 42 4.47 17.53 -21.15
N ASP A 43 5.26 16.46 -21.27
CA ASP A 43 5.41 15.52 -20.17
C ASP A 43 5.97 16.32 -19.00
N VAL A 44 5.10 16.62 -18.02
CA VAL A 44 5.53 17.13 -16.74
C VAL A 44 6.40 16.01 -16.15
N LEU A 45 7.72 16.23 -16.16
CA LEU A 45 8.79 15.47 -15.50
C LEU A 45 8.35 14.07 -15.03
N ASP A 46 8.67 13.02 -15.78
CA ASP A 46 8.71 11.62 -15.32
C ASP A 46 7.54 11.18 -14.40
N SER A 47 6.32 11.61 -14.73
CA SER A 47 5.10 11.35 -13.93
C SER A 47 4.62 9.90 -14.10
N LYS A 48 5.44 8.93 -13.70
CA LYS A 48 5.03 7.52 -13.60
C LYS A 48 3.99 7.39 -12.49
N PRO A 49 2.93 6.57 -12.67
CA PRO A 49 1.98 6.33 -11.59
C PRO A 49 2.71 5.74 -10.37
N PRO A 50 2.29 6.08 -9.14
CA PRO A 50 2.92 5.56 -7.94
C PRO A 50 2.77 4.03 -7.91
N GLN A 51 3.88 3.35 -7.62
CA GLN A 51 3.87 1.91 -7.39
C GLN A 51 3.15 1.61 -6.08
N ARG A 52 2.35 0.55 -6.06
CA ARG A 52 1.58 0.12 -4.89
C ARG A 52 1.98 -1.28 -4.48
N PHE A 53 1.93 -1.53 -3.19
CA PHE A 53 2.09 -2.85 -2.60
C PHE A 53 0.71 -3.40 -2.23
N ALA A 54 0.47 -4.67 -2.53
CA ALA A 54 -0.72 -5.40 -2.09
C ALA A 54 -0.28 -6.75 -1.50
N CYS A 55 -0.85 -7.10 -0.35
CA CYS A 55 -0.77 -8.44 0.21
C CYS A 55 -2.20 -8.98 0.32
N VAL A 56 -2.44 -10.12 -0.30
CA VAL A 56 -3.71 -10.85 -0.17
C VAL A 56 -3.43 -12.09 0.65
N TYR A 57 -4.14 -12.22 1.75
CA TYR A 57 -4.07 -13.37 2.63
C TYR A 57 -5.39 -14.11 2.59
N PHE A 58 -5.33 -15.41 2.32
CA PHE A 58 -6.44 -16.33 2.53
C PHE A 58 -6.08 -17.23 3.70
N SER A 59 -7.01 -17.38 4.64
CA SER A 59 -6.79 -18.10 5.89
C SER A 59 -6.72 -19.61 5.67
N ASN A 60 -6.61 -20.35 6.77
CA ASN A 60 -6.58 -21.81 6.79
C ASN A 60 -7.75 -22.43 5.98
N GLY A 61 -7.55 -23.66 5.51
CA GLY A 61 -8.57 -24.40 4.74
C GLY A 61 -8.29 -24.54 3.25
N VAL A 62 -7.07 -24.18 2.81
CA VAL A 62 -6.60 -24.45 1.45
C VAL A 62 -6.08 -25.88 1.32
N GLU A 63 -6.49 -26.57 0.26
CA GLU A 63 -5.97 -27.88 -0.13
C GLU A 63 -4.64 -27.70 -0.91
N PRO A 64 -3.47 -28.01 -0.32
CA PRO A 64 -2.17 -27.66 -0.91
C PRO A 64 -1.88 -28.34 -2.25
N VAL A 65 -2.52 -29.48 -2.53
CA VAL A 65 -2.33 -30.24 -3.79
C VAL A 65 -2.75 -29.44 -5.03
N HIS A 66 -3.56 -28.39 -4.87
CA HIS A 66 -3.99 -27.52 -5.96
C HIS A 66 -3.10 -26.29 -6.17
N TRP A 67 -2.18 -26.01 -5.24
CA TRP A 67 -1.37 -24.79 -5.18
C TRP A 67 0.10 -25.08 -5.43
N TRP A 68 0.46 -25.31 -6.69
CA TRP A 68 1.83 -25.60 -7.08
C TRP A 68 2.20 -24.87 -8.37
N ALA A 69 3.50 -24.71 -8.58
CA ALA A 69 4.07 -24.28 -9.85
C ALA A 69 5.28 -25.16 -10.21
N LYS A 70 5.46 -25.46 -11.50
CA LYS A 70 6.59 -26.22 -12.04
C LYS A 70 7.18 -25.49 -13.23
N GLY A 71 8.51 -25.45 -13.33
CA GLY A 71 9.19 -24.64 -14.35
C GLY A 71 9.29 -23.17 -13.93
N ARG A 72 9.56 -22.28 -14.90
CA ARG A 72 9.78 -20.84 -14.66
C ARG A 72 9.49 -20.02 -15.93
N GLY A 73 9.20 -18.73 -15.75
CA GLY A 73 8.91 -17.81 -16.85
C GLY A 73 7.76 -18.32 -17.73
N ALA A 74 7.87 -18.13 -19.05
CA ALA A 74 6.85 -18.54 -20.01
C ALA A 74 6.50 -20.05 -19.97
N GLU A 75 7.43 -20.91 -19.53
CA GLU A 75 7.21 -22.36 -19.44
C GLU A 75 6.61 -22.80 -18.09
N MET A 76 6.40 -21.88 -17.14
CA MET A 76 5.84 -22.21 -15.84
C MET A 76 4.41 -22.77 -16.00
N LYS A 77 4.19 -23.95 -15.45
CA LYS A 77 2.86 -24.56 -15.31
C LYS A 77 2.40 -24.39 -13.88
N VAL A 78 1.15 -24.02 -13.71
CA VAL A 78 0.55 -23.83 -12.39
C VAL A 78 -0.61 -24.80 -12.14
N GLY A 79 -0.85 -25.12 -10.87
CA GLY A 79 -1.97 -25.94 -10.44
C GLY A 79 -3.31 -25.20 -10.49
N PRO A 80 -4.45 -25.91 -10.28
CA PRO A 80 -5.78 -25.33 -10.38
C PRO A 80 -6.02 -24.09 -9.51
N GLY A 81 -5.43 -24.02 -8.32
CA GLY A 81 -5.57 -22.86 -7.43
C GLY A 81 -4.92 -21.57 -7.96
N LEU A 82 -4.00 -21.71 -8.92
CA LEU A 82 -3.25 -20.62 -9.53
C LEU A 82 -3.60 -20.44 -11.02
N GLU A 83 -4.57 -21.18 -11.56
CA GLU A 83 -4.98 -21.14 -12.98
C GLU A 83 -5.23 -19.71 -13.49
N PRO A 84 -5.92 -18.81 -12.75
CA PRO A 84 -6.13 -17.43 -13.19
C PRO A 84 -4.83 -16.62 -13.38
N LEU A 85 -3.72 -17.07 -12.79
CA LEU A 85 -2.41 -16.42 -12.88
C LEU A 85 -1.54 -16.98 -14.02
N GLN A 86 -1.97 -18.03 -14.72
CA GLN A 86 -1.20 -18.64 -15.82
C GLN A 86 -0.79 -17.64 -16.93
N PRO A 87 -1.61 -16.64 -17.32
CA PRO A 87 -1.21 -15.63 -18.30
C PRO A 87 -0.09 -14.68 -17.83
N TYR A 88 0.23 -14.67 -16.54
CA TYR A 88 1.21 -13.79 -15.90
C TYR A 88 2.45 -14.57 -15.41
N SER A 89 2.72 -15.74 -16.00
CA SER A 89 3.78 -16.65 -15.57
C SER A 89 5.20 -16.03 -15.58
N GLU A 90 5.42 -15.02 -16.42
CA GLU A 90 6.68 -14.25 -16.48
C GLU A 90 6.76 -13.14 -15.43
N ASP A 91 5.62 -12.75 -14.84
CA ASP A 91 5.52 -11.66 -13.85
C ASP A 91 5.38 -12.17 -12.40
N ILE A 92 5.27 -13.49 -12.21
CA ILE A 92 5.08 -14.10 -10.88
C ILE A 92 6.24 -14.99 -10.47
N VAL A 93 6.47 -15.04 -9.15
CA VAL A 93 7.36 -16.00 -8.51
C VAL A 93 6.53 -16.78 -7.50
N VAL A 94 6.53 -18.10 -7.62
CA VAL A 94 5.90 -19.00 -6.66
C VAL A 94 7.00 -19.58 -5.77
N VAL A 95 6.92 -19.30 -4.47
CA VAL A 95 7.87 -19.78 -3.46
C VAL A 95 7.20 -20.88 -2.66
N ASP A 96 7.84 -22.05 -2.64
CA ASP A 96 7.43 -23.19 -1.81
C ASP A 96 8.41 -23.37 -0.64
N GLY A 97 7.91 -23.92 0.48
CA GLY A 97 8.72 -24.23 1.66
C GLY A 97 9.15 -23.01 2.49
N LEU A 98 8.65 -21.81 2.20
CA LEU A 98 8.92 -20.63 3.04
C LEU A 98 8.07 -20.69 4.31
N PHE A 99 8.72 -20.71 5.47
CA PHE A 99 8.06 -20.67 6.77
C PHE A 99 8.86 -19.84 7.78
N ASN A 100 8.18 -19.42 8.85
CA ASN A 100 8.80 -18.76 10.00
C ASN A 100 8.94 -19.78 11.14
N ALA A 101 10.17 -20.12 11.52
CA ALA A 101 10.45 -21.07 12.58
C ALA A 101 9.89 -20.62 13.94
N GLN A 102 9.98 -19.33 14.27
CA GLN A 102 9.43 -18.80 15.53
C GLN A 102 7.90 -18.89 15.59
N ALA A 103 7.22 -18.81 14.44
CA ALA A 103 5.79 -19.00 14.34
C ALA A 103 5.40 -20.49 14.42
N ALA A 104 6.23 -21.38 13.85
CA ALA A 104 6.03 -22.82 13.91
C ALA A 104 6.16 -23.35 15.36
N ASP A 105 7.07 -22.77 16.14
CA ASP A 105 7.27 -23.09 17.57
C ASP A 105 6.14 -22.56 18.49
N ASN A 106 5.21 -21.74 17.98
CA ASN A 106 4.10 -21.23 18.78
C ASN A 106 3.01 -22.32 18.95
N PRO A 107 2.52 -22.55 20.18
CA PRO A 107 1.50 -23.58 20.44
C PRO A 107 0.16 -23.30 19.74
N SER A 108 -0.19 -22.04 19.47
CA SER A 108 -1.39 -21.70 18.71
C SER A 108 -1.12 -21.82 17.21
N ALA A 109 -1.73 -22.82 16.58
CA ALA A 109 -1.57 -23.09 15.15
C ALA A 109 -2.25 -22.04 14.26
N HIS A 110 -3.23 -21.31 14.81
CA HIS A 110 -3.94 -20.24 14.11
C HIS A 110 -3.34 -18.88 14.47
N LEU A 111 -3.61 -18.44 15.69
CA LEU A 111 -3.29 -17.07 16.14
C LEU A 111 -1.78 -16.83 16.29
N GLY A 112 -1.00 -17.87 16.58
CA GLY A 112 0.44 -17.80 16.67
C GLY A 112 1.15 -17.56 15.33
N ARG A 113 0.45 -17.78 14.21
CA ARG A 113 1.02 -17.79 12.85
C ARG A 113 0.50 -16.67 11.97
N MET A 114 -0.76 -16.27 12.10
CA MET A 114 -1.40 -15.31 11.19
C MET A 114 -0.68 -13.95 11.09
N PRO A 115 -0.35 -13.23 12.19
CA PRO A 115 0.30 -11.93 12.05
C PRO A 115 1.77 -12.02 11.62
N ASN A 116 2.39 -13.21 11.68
CA ASN A 116 3.78 -13.39 11.24
C ASN A 116 3.94 -13.15 9.74
N LEU A 117 2.86 -13.26 8.95
CA LEU A 117 2.88 -13.00 7.51
C LEU A 117 3.49 -11.64 7.17
N LEU A 118 3.11 -10.59 7.91
CA LEU A 118 3.56 -9.23 7.66
C LEU A 118 4.54 -8.70 8.71
N SER A 119 4.56 -9.27 9.91
CA SER A 119 5.45 -8.83 11.00
C SER A 119 6.77 -9.60 11.06
N GLY A 120 6.77 -10.88 10.72
CA GLY A 120 7.88 -11.81 10.93
C GLY A 120 8.29 -12.02 12.41
N ALA A 121 7.56 -11.45 13.37
CA ALA A 121 7.95 -11.42 14.77
C ALA A 121 7.10 -12.35 15.65
N ARG A 122 7.68 -12.78 16.77
CA ARG A 122 7.05 -13.73 17.69
C ARG A 122 5.79 -13.14 18.29
N VAL A 123 4.67 -13.86 18.16
CA VAL A 123 3.41 -13.55 18.86
C VAL A 123 3.60 -13.81 20.35
N SER A 124 3.28 -12.82 21.17
CA SER A 124 3.28 -12.98 22.63
C SER A 124 2.20 -13.97 23.07
N SER A 125 2.60 -14.90 23.94
CA SER A 125 1.70 -15.83 24.62
C SER A 125 1.12 -15.28 25.94
N ASP A 126 1.57 -14.10 26.37
CA ASP A 126 1.04 -13.42 27.55
C ASP A 126 -0.24 -12.67 27.19
N GLN A 127 -1.34 -13.01 27.88
CA GLN A 127 -2.65 -12.39 27.69
C GLN A 127 -2.66 -10.89 28.05
N ASN A 128 -1.71 -10.45 28.87
CA ASN A 128 -1.54 -9.04 29.25
C ASN A 128 -0.61 -8.27 28.30
N ASP A 129 0.03 -8.95 27.34
CA ASP A 129 0.94 -8.34 26.37
C ASP A 129 0.52 -8.67 24.94
N LEU A 130 -0.28 -7.79 24.36
CA LEU A 130 -0.63 -7.84 22.94
C LEU A 130 0.56 -7.34 22.12
N ARG A 131 1.43 -8.24 21.64
CA ARG A 131 2.65 -7.92 20.90
C ARG A 131 2.95 -8.92 19.80
N VAL A 132 3.19 -8.39 18.60
CA VAL A 132 3.70 -9.17 17.45
C VAL A 132 4.62 -8.36 16.53
N GLY A 133 4.93 -7.10 16.86
CA GLY A 133 5.84 -6.28 16.06
C GLY A 133 5.13 -5.42 15.00
N ARG A 134 5.80 -4.35 14.56
CA ARG A 134 5.29 -3.48 13.49
C ARG A 134 5.44 -4.21 12.15
N THR A 135 4.40 -4.20 11.33
CA THR A 135 4.38 -4.94 10.07
C THR A 135 5.03 -4.18 8.93
N MET A 136 5.51 -4.94 7.93
CA MET A 136 6.24 -4.41 6.79
C MET A 136 5.39 -3.50 5.89
N ASP A 137 4.09 -3.77 5.75
CA ASP A 137 3.15 -2.90 5.03
C ASP A 137 3.02 -1.53 5.69
N GLN A 138 3.06 -1.46 7.02
CA GLN A 138 3.03 -0.20 7.77
C GLN A 138 4.35 0.56 7.67
N VAL A 139 5.48 -0.15 7.56
CA VAL A 139 6.78 0.46 7.24
C VAL A 139 6.76 1.05 5.83
N LEU A 140 6.20 0.34 4.85
CA LEU A 140 6.04 0.81 3.47
C LEU A 140 5.14 2.06 3.42
N ALA A 141 3.99 2.04 4.09
CA ALA A 141 3.06 3.16 4.15
C ALA A 141 3.72 4.43 4.72
N GLN A 142 4.57 4.29 5.74
CA GLN A 142 5.31 5.43 6.32
C GLN A 142 6.31 6.06 5.34
N ARG A 143 6.91 5.26 4.45
CA ARG A 143 7.95 5.73 3.51
C ARG A 143 7.39 6.18 2.17
N LEU A 144 6.39 5.50 1.66
CA LEU A 144 5.87 5.67 0.29
C LEU A 144 4.47 6.27 0.25
N GLY A 145 3.74 6.27 1.37
CA GLY A 145 2.35 6.69 1.43
C GLY A 145 2.09 8.17 1.11
N GLN A 146 3.13 9.01 1.05
CA GLN A 146 3.03 10.40 0.60
C GLN A 146 2.78 10.53 -0.91
N GLN A 147 2.95 9.45 -1.68
CA GLN A 147 2.71 9.42 -3.12
C GLN A 147 1.25 9.08 -3.47
N THR A 148 0.43 8.72 -2.48
CA THR A 148 -0.97 8.31 -2.66
C THR A 148 -1.89 9.08 -1.71
N VAL A 149 -3.16 9.25 -2.08
CA VAL A 149 -4.17 9.90 -1.22
C VAL A 149 -4.44 9.07 0.05
N ILE A 150 -4.46 7.75 -0.11
CA ILE A 150 -4.60 6.79 0.98
C ILE A 150 -3.25 6.08 1.13
N PRO A 151 -2.52 6.27 2.25
CA PRO A 151 -1.19 5.69 2.44
C PRO A 151 -1.23 4.19 2.77
N SER A 152 -2.33 3.71 3.36
CA SER A 152 -2.57 2.29 3.68
C SER A 152 -4.07 2.02 3.72
N LEU A 153 -4.50 0.91 3.12
CA LEU A 153 -5.88 0.41 3.16
C LEU A 153 -5.84 -1.04 3.62
N VAL A 154 -6.38 -1.31 4.81
CA VAL A 154 -6.43 -2.65 5.42
C VAL A 154 -7.88 -3.11 5.39
N LEU A 155 -8.12 -4.28 4.79
CA LEU A 155 -9.44 -4.89 4.67
C LEU A 155 -9.41 -6.29 5.28
N GLY A 156 -10.46 -6.65 5.99
CA GLY A 156 -10.68 -7.98 6.56
C GLY A 156 -12.04 -8.52 6.12
N VAL A 157 -12.20 -9.84 6.15
CA VAL A 157 -13.46 -10.52 5.84
C VAL A 157 -14.29 -10.85 7.08
N GLU A 158 -13.70 -10.72 8.27
CA GLU A 158 -14.30 -10.99 9.57
C GLU A 158 -14.14 -9.78 10.50
N PRO A 159 -15.10 -9.54 11.42
CA PRO A 159 -14.96 -8.53 12.45
C PRO A 159 -13.88 -8.90 13.47
N THR A 160 -13.40 -7.91 14.23
CA THR A 160 -12.50 -8.17 15.36
C THR A 160 -13.25 -8.84 16.49
N GLU A 161 -12.72 -9.98 16.97
CA GLU A 161 -13.28 -10.70 18.11
C GLU A 161 -12.50 -10.42 19.40
N LEU A 162 -13.24 -10.16 20.49
CA LEU A 162 -12.68 -9.93 21.83
C LEU A 162 -12.83 -11.19 22.69
N ARG A 163 -12.17 -12.28 22.28
CA ARG A 163 -12.08 -13.53 23.05
C ARG A 163 -10.67 -14.10 23.02
N LEU A 164 -10.47 -15.17 23.78
CA LEU A 164 -9.25 -15.98 23.73
C LEU A 164 -9.49 -17.23 22.88
N GLU A 165 -8.44 -17.66 22.19
CA GLU A 165 -8.33 -18.95 21.52
C GLU A 165 -6.90 -19.45 21.72
N ASP A 166 -6.74 -20.74 22.04
CA ASP A 166 -5.44 -21.33 22.43
C ASP A 166 -4.71 -20.59 23.55
N GLY A 167 -5.45 -19.88 24.42
CA GLY A 167 -4.88 -19.08 25.51
C GLY A 167 -4.31 -17.72 25.10
N ILE A 168 -4.46 -17.29 23.84
CA ILE A 168 -4.02 -15.98 23.34
C ILE A 168 -5.17 -15.19 22.70
N SER A 169 -4.99 -13.88 22.53
CA SER A 169 -6.05 -12.97 22.07
C SER A 169 -6.39 -13.17 20.60
N MET A 170 -7.70 -13.25 20.29
CA MET A 170 -8.22 -13.32 18.93
C MET A 170 -7.83 -12.13 18.05
N ILE A 171 -7.34 -11.03 18.63
CA ILE A 171 -6.82 -9.90 17.85
C ILE A 171 -5.67 -10.31 16.93
N TYR A 172 -4.90 -11.34 17.29
CA TYR A 172 -3.86 -11.90 16.43
C TYR A 172 -4.43 -12.65 15.21
N GLY A 173 -5.65 -13.17 15.30
CA GLY A 173 -6.36 -13.79 14.18
C GLY A 173 -7.12 -12.77 13.34
N SER A 174 -7.67 -11.74 13.99
CA SER A 174 -8.46 -10.70 13.31
C SER A 174 -7.60 -9.67 12.56
N CYS A 175 -6.30 -9.54 12.87
CA CYS A 175 -5.44 -8.49 12.31
C CYS A 175 -4.05 -9.01 11.93
N ILE A 176 -3.73 -8.94 10.63
CA ILE A 176 -2.38 -9.22 10.11
C ILE A 176 -1.51 -7.97 9.95
N SER A 177 -2.11 -6.78 9.86
CA SER A 177 -1.42 -5.49 9.75
C SER A 177 -1.33 -4.83 11.13
N TRP A 178 -0.14 -4.36 11.51
CA TRP A 178 0.15 -3.79 12.82
C TRP A 178 0.96 -2.51 12.73
N ALA A 179 0.30 -1.37 12.99
CA ALA A 179 0.91 -0.04 12.93
C ALA A 179 2.04 0.17 13.96
N LYS A 180 1.97 -0.53 15.11
CA LYS A 180 3.02 -0.55 16.15
C LYS A 180 3.20 -1.97 16.65
N ALA A 181 4.27 -2.21 17.42
CA ALA A 181 4.55 -3.53 17.99
C ALA A 181 3.40 -4.14 18.80
N THR A 182 2.55 -3.29 19.38
CA THR A 182 1.45 -3.68 20.27
C THR A 182 0.08 -3.15 19.84
N ARG A 183 -0.04 -2.68 18.60
CA ARG A 183 -1.28 -2.10 18.10
C ARG A 183 -1.49 -2.46 16.63
N PRO A 184 -2.60 -3.15 16.28
CA PRO A 184 -3.01 -3.31 14.90
C PRO A 184 -3.14 -1.93 14.21
#